data_AF-A0A7V7DZL5-F1
#
_entry.id   AF-A0A7V7DZL5-F1
#
_cell.length_a   1.000
_cell.length_b   1.000
_cell.length_c   1.000
_cell.angle_alpha   90.00
_cell.angle_beta   90.00
_cell.angle_gamma   90.00
#
_symmetry.space_group_name_H-M   'P 1'
#
loop_
_entity.id
_entity.type
_entity.pdbx_description
1 polymer ?
#
loop_
_entity_poly.entity_id
_entity_poly.type
_entity_poly.pdbx_seq_one_letter_code
_entity_poly.pdbx_strand_id
1 'polypeptide(L)'
;MSDTISEKLKRVPHSPGVYLMKDDQGEIIYVGKARDLRKRLASYFKNSNQWNMKVGVLSQKIADFDTIITRTEKEALILESNLIKRHRPRYNVVLKDDKRYPSLRLDPSTQYPNIAIVRKPQKDGALYFGPYASAQAVRETLNIVNKTFKLRKCKAKDFRKRARPCLHCQMQRCLAPCCTDVDPGFYDEMVKEAILFLKGRTSDLIRKIKADMVLSAEKQNYEKAARLRDKVFALEKTIEKQVAVTTDFKDRDIVAIARSTEISLITLLVVRRGYLTGVRHFDFSETIATDDDVIRAFIRQYYENSPWIPKEILLSAAVEDAALLEEWVSSLRGRRVRILTPKRGEKARLIALGLQNAKKELQEREATREAETDLLMRIQKRLRLQNIPRHIECFDNSNITGTSPVAAMVVFKNGKPDKSGYRKYGIKTVDTPDDYACMAEVMKRRYGKGEESKPYPDLLMVDGGKGQLNIAVFILNELGLSGIFDVVGIAKKDDKRNETEDKIYKPGRTNPIIFGREGDLLLVLQRIRNEAHRFAITFHRKRRQKTAFRSELDDVPGIGKKRKEALLKHFGGLENIRAATLEELNTLPGITDTVSASIKSRLKQ
;
A
#
# COMPACT_ATOMS: atom_id res chain seq x y z
N MET A 1 19.57 32.75 -21.73
CA MET A 1 20.44 32.03 -20.78
C MET A 1 20.87 33.09 -19.78
N SER A 2 20.62 32.96 -18.48
CA SER A 2 21.12 33.95 -17.51
C SER A 2 22.65 33.87 -17.44
N ASP A 3 23.33 35.01 -17.39
CA ASP A 3 24.81 35.09 -17.38
C ASP A 3 25.43 34.25 -16.25
N THR A 4 24.71 34.14 -15.12
CA THR A 4 25.05 33.36 -13.94
C THR A 4 25.15 31.84 -14.18
N ILE A 5 24.28 31.24 -14.99
CA ILE A 5 24.31 29.79 -15.29
C ILE A 5 25.53 29.47 -16.17
N SER A 6 25.83 30.35 -17.14
CA SER A 6 26.96 30.17 -18.06
C SER A 6 28.30 30.20 -17.31
N GLU A 7 28.46 31.12 -16.37
CA GLU A 7 29.65 31.16 -15.50
C GLU A 7 29.76 29.94 -14.59
N LYS A 8 28.65 29.52 -13.96
CA LYS A 8 28.63 28.32 -13.10
C LYS A 8 29.02 27.08 -13.89
N LEU A 9 28.55 26.95 -15.15
CA LEU A 9 28.88 25.85 -16.05
C LEU A 9 30.38 25.78 -16.40
N LYS A 10 31.07 26.92 -16.53
CA LYS A 10 32.52 26.97 -16.78
C LYS A 10 33.34 26.41 -15.60
N ARG A 11 32.82 26.52 -14.37
CA ARG A 11 33.48 26.05 -13.14
C ARG A 11 33.24 24.57 -12.83
N VAL A 12 32.33 23.91 -13.56
CA VAL A 12 32.04 22.48 -13.36
C VAL A 12 33.23 21.63 -13.87
N PRO A 13 33.79 20.73 -13.05
CA PRO A 13 34.89 19.88 -13.47
C PRO A 13 34.44 18.74 -14.41
N HIS A 14 35.40 18.24 -15.20
CA HIS A 14 35.24 17.02 -15.98
C HIS A 14 35.42 15.79 -15.08
N SER A 15 34.40 15.50 -14.27
CA SER A 15 34.42 14.39 -13.33
C SER A 15 33.05 13.72 -13.23
N PRO A 16 32.98 12.44 -12.83
CA PRO A 16 31.71 11.79 -12.57
C PRO A 16 31.04 12.40 -11.34
N GLY A 17 29.72 12.40 -11.33
CA GLY A 17 28.96 12.91 -10.20
C GLY A 17 27.47 13.01 -10.45
N VAL A 18 26.79 13.64 -9.51
CA VAL A 18 25.34 13.89 -9.55
C VAL A 18 25.09 15.38 -9.67
N TYR A 19 24.11 15.76 -10.49
CA TYR A 19 23.64 17.14 -10.60
C TYR A 19 22.18 17.24 -10.14
N LEU A 20 21.86 18.37 -9.52
CA LEU A 20 20.52 18.71 -9.02
C LEU A 20 20.06 19.98 -9.72
N MET A 21 18.98 19.89 -10.47
CA MET A 21 18.35 21.02 -11.17
C MET A 21 17.30 21.66 -10.29
N LYS A 22 17.29 22.99 -10.24
CA LYS A 22 16.36 23.79 -9.45
C LYS A 22 15.52 24.73 -10.31
N ASP A 23 14.30 25.02 -9.86
CA ASP A 23 13.46 26.06 -10.43
C ASP A 23 13.78 27.45 -9.86
N ASP A 24 13.01 28.45 -10.28
CA ASP A 24 13.10 29.86 -9.87
C ASP A 24 12.87 30.07 -8.37
N GLN A 25 12.16 29.15 -7.71
CA GLN A 25 11.92 29.15 -6.26
C GLN A 25 13.03 28.40 -5.49
N GLY A 26 14.01 27.82 -6.19
CA GLY A 26 15.08 27.03 -5.59
C GLY A 26 14.68 25.59 -5.23
N GLU A 27 13.50 25.11 -5.64
CA GLU A 27 13.05 23.75 -5.41
C GLU A 27 13.77 22.78 -6.36
N ILE A 28 14.19 21.61 -5.86
CA ILE A 28 14.86 20.59 -6.68
C ILE A 28 13.81 19.90 -7.56
N ILE A 29 13.85 20.19 -8.86
CA ILE A 29 12.90 19.68 -9.85
C ILE A 29 13.40 18.41 -10.56
N TYR A 30 14.72 18.20 -10.64
CA TYR A 30 15.32 17.01 -11.25
C TYR A 30 16.70 16.69 -10.65
N VAL A 31 17.01 15.40 -10.54
CA VAL A 31 18.32 14.86 -10.12
C VAL A 31 18.79 13.87 -11.17
N GLY A 32 20.04 13.97 -11.59
CA GLY A 32 20.61 13.03 -12.56
C GLY A 32 22.09 12.75 -12.33
N LYS A 33 22.55 11.57 -12.75
CA LYS A 33 23.98 11.23 -12.79
C LYS A 33 24.65 11.65 -14.10
N ALA A 34 25.96 11.86 -14.06
CA ALA A 34 26.81 12.05 -15.23
C ALA A 34 28.15 11.34 -15.06
N ARG A 35 28.68 10.75 -16.14
CA ARG A 35 30.08 10.33 -16.20
C ARG A 35 31.04 11.52 -16.30
N ASP A 36 30.58 12.59 -16.95
CA ASP A 36 31.27 13.88 -17.06
C ASP A 36 30.22 14.97 -16.82
N LEU A 37 30.27 15.58 -15.63
CA LEU A 37 29.31 16.61 -15.20
C LEU A 37 29.27 17.79 -16.17
N ARG A 38 30.44 18.28 -16.61
CA ARG A 38 30.52 19.46 -17.48
C ARG A 38 29.89 19.20 -18.84
N LYS A 39 30.24 18.06 -19.48
CA LYS A 39 29.66 17.70 -20.79
C LYS A 39 28.14 17.47 -20.68
N ARG A 40 27.69 16.80 -19.62
CA ARG A 40 26.27 16.50 -19.44
C ARG A 40 25.46 17.76 -19.18
N LEU A 41 25.92 18.64 -18.29
CA LEU A 41 25.23 19.91 -18.01
C LEU A 41 25.21 20.80 -19.26
N ALA A 42 26.30 20.87 -20.00
CA ALA A 42 26.36 21.65 -21.25
C ALA A 42 25.31 21.19 -22.29
N SER A 43 24.93 19.91 -22.31
CA SER A 43 23.93 19.40 -23.26
C SER A 43 22.51 19.92 -23.02
N TYR A 44 22.16 20.32 -21.79
CA TYR A 44 20.86 20.95 -21.50
C TYR A 44 20.77 22.38 -22.03
N PHE A 45 21.92 23.01 -22.29
CA PHE A 45 21.99 24.43 -22.67
C PHE A 45 22.50 24.65 -24.10
N LYS A 46 22.78 23.57 -24.86
CA LYS A 46 23.17 23.61 -26.28
C LYS A 46 21.97 23.31 -27.19
N ASN A 47 21.84 24.07 -28.28
CA ASN A 47 20.93 23.96 -29.44
C ASN A 47 19.65 23.11 -29.30
N SER A 48 18.50 23.77 -29.43
CA SER A 48 17.14 23.24 -29.30
C SER A 48 16.75 22.11 -30.26
N ASN A 49 17.40 21.98 -31.42
CA ASN A 49 16.96 21.05 -32.49
C ASN A 49 17.21 19.55 -32.20
N GLN A 50 17.91 19.19 -31.13
CA GLN A 50 18.18 17.79 -30.75
C GLN A 50 17.61 17.40 -29.38
N TRP A 51 16.82 18.28 -28.75
CA TRP A 51 16.27 17.98 -27.44
C TRP A 51 15.18 16.93 -27.56
N ASN A 52 15.30 15.86 -26.76
CA ASN A 52 14.12 15.06 -26.48
C ASN A 52 13.11 15.92 -25.69
N MET A 53 11.83 15.57 -25.77
CA MET A 53 10.73 16.35 -25.19
C MET A 53 10.95 16.65 -23.69
N LYS A 54 11.62 15.75 -22.96
CA LYS A 54 12.01 15.91 -21.56
C LYS A 54 13.04 17.01 -21.33
N VAL A 55 14.13 16.99 -22.11
CA VAL A 55 15.20 17.99 -22.02
C VAL A 55 14.65 19.37 -22.37
N GLY A 56 13.75 19.48 -23.35
CA GLY A 56 13.11 20.77 -23.67
C GLY A 56 12.30 21.35 -22.53
N VAL A 57 11.43 20.55 -21.90
CA VAL A 57 10.61 21.00 -20.77
C VAL A 57 11.47 21.33 -19.54
N LEU A 58 12.49 20.51 -19.25
CA LEU A 58 13.41 20.79 -18.14
C LEU A 58 14.17 22.10 -18.37
N SER A 59 14.73 22.30 -19.56
CA SER A 59 15.56 23.47 -19.87
C SER A 59 14.81 24.79 -19.77
N GLN A 60 13.49 24.80 -19.98
CA GLN A 60 12.64 25.98 -19.79
C GLN A 60 12.37 26.31 -18.32
N LYS A 61 12.52 25.35 -17.41
CA LYS A 61 12.21 25.50 -15.98
C LYS A 61 13.42 25.59 -15.07
N ILE A 62 14.60 25.30 -15.59
CA ILE A 62 15.85 25.36 -14.82
C ILE A 62 16.24 26.82 -14.63
N ALA A 63 16.32 27.25 -13.37
CA ALA A 63 16.87 28.55 -12.98
C ALA A 63 18.28 28.42 -12.35
N ASP A 64 18.59 27.29 -11.72
CA ASP A 64 19.91 27.00 -11.15
C ASP A 64 20.20 25.49 -11.11
N PHE A 65 21.46 25.10 -10.89
CA PHE A 65 21.86 23.72 -10.67
C PHE A 65 23.00 23.58 -9.65
N ASP A 66 23.01 22.48 -8.90
CA ASP A 66 24.14 22.07 -8.04
C ASP A 66 24.79 20.80 -8.55
N THR A 67 26.04 20.55 -8.14
CA THR A 67 26.79 19.33 -8.48
C THR A 67 27.45 18.72 -7.27
N ILE A 68 27.51 17.39 -7.22
CA ILE A 68 28.23 16.60 -6.22
C ILE A 68 29.15 15.64 -6.97
N ILE A 69 30.45 15.85 -6.85
CA ILE A 69 31.47 15.02 -7.50
C ILE A 69 31.60 13.69 -6.76
N THR A 70 31.73 12.59 -7.50
CA THR A 70 31.99 11.26 -6.95
C THR A 70 33.30 10.71 -7.52
N ARG A 71 33.87 9.67 -6.90
CA ARG A 71 35.12 9.07 -7.38
C ARG A 71 34.87 8.17 -8.58
N THR A 72 33.72 7.50 -8.60
CA THR A 72 33.32 6.57 -9.65
C THR A 72 31.90 6.85 -10.15
N GLU A 73 31.60 6.38 -11.36
CA GLU A 73 30.25 6.46 -11.92
C GLU A 73 29.23 5.62 -11.12
N LYS A 74 29.69 4.54 -10.50
CA LYS A 74 28.88 3.70 -9.60
C LYS A 74 28.48 4.43 -8.33
N GLU A 75 29.39 5.19 -7.73
CA GLU A 75 29.06 6.07 -6.60
C GLU A 75 28.05 7.14 -7.00
N ALA A 76 28.20 7.75 -8.19
CA ALA A 76 27.23 8.70 -8.72
C ALA A 76 25.84 8.06 -8.86
N LEU A 77 25.77 6.83 -9.37
CA LEU A 77 24.53 6.07 -9.52
C LEU A 77 23.84 5.81 -8.15
N ILE A 78 24.61 5.43 -7.13
CA ILE A 78 24.08 5.18 -5.78
C ILE A 78 23.59 6.50 -5.16
N LEU A 79 24.40 7.56 -5.26
CA LEU A 79 24.08 8.87 -4.70
C LEU A 79 22.83 9.47 -5.36
N GLU A 80 22.70 9.36 -6.68
CA GLU A 80 21.51 9.77 -7.44
C GLU A 80 20.25 9.09 -6.90
N SER A 81 20.27 7.76 -6.73
CA SER A 81 19.13 7.00 -6.18
C SER A 81 18.73 7.51 -4.80
N ASN A 82 19.71 7.79 -3.94
CA ASN A 82 19.46 8.31 -2.59
C ASN A 82 18.86 9.73 -2.61
N LEU A 83 19.35 10.61 -3.49
CA LEU A 83 18.86 11.98 -3.62
C LEU A 83 17.44 12.02 -4.22
N ILE A 84 17.14 11.20 -5.22
CA ILE A 84 15.77 11.07 -5.76
C ILE A 84 14.80 10.62 -4.66
N LYS A 85 15.20 9.68 -3.79
CA LYS A 85 14.34 9.25 -2.67
C LYS A 85 14.13 10.33 -1.63
N ARG A 86 15.18 11.10 -1.33
CA ARG A 86 15.16 12.17 -0.32
C ARG A 86 14.31 13.36 -0.77
N HIS A 87 14.51 13.81 -2.01
CA HIS A 87 13.89 15.03 -2.53
C HIS A 87 12.61 14.78 -3.31
N ARG A 88 12.42 13.55 -3.83
CA ARG A 88 11.31 13.18 -4.74
C ARG A 88 11.01 14.24 -5.81
N PRO A 89 12.02 14.62 -6.61
CA PRO A 89 11.87 15.72 -7.56
C PRO A 89 10.76 15.42 -8.58
N ARG A 90 10.05 16.46 -8.99
CA ARG A 90 8.85 16.38 -9.83
C ARG A 90 9.05 15.68 -11.18
N TYR A 91 10.25 15.77 -11.77
CA TYR A 91 10.57 15.22 -13.10
C TYR A 91 11.41 13.94 -13.06
N ASN A 92 11.64 13.39 -11.87
CA ASN A 92 12.29 12.09 -11.72
C ASN A 92 11.25 10.99 -11.65
N VAL A 93 11.50 9.93 -12.40
CA VAL A 93 10.67 8.72 -12.35
C VAL A 93 10.76 8.07 -10.97
N VAL A 94 9.74 8.28 -10.15
CA VAL A 94 9.59 7.66 -8.83
C VAL A 94 8.58 6.52 -8.91
N LEU A 95 8.98 5.34 -8.45
CA LEU A 95 8.08 4.21 -8.28
C LEU A 95 7.07 4.58 -7.18
N LYS A 96 5.82 4.84 -7.57
CA LYS A 96 4.75 5.21 -6.63
C LYS A 96 4.44 4.11 -5.61
N ASP A 97 4.77 2.86 -5.95
CA ASP A 97 4.32 1.68 -5.22
C ASP A 97 5.51 0.89 -4.64
N ASP A 98 5.93 1.25 -3.42
CA ASP A 98 6.67 0.33 -2.53
C ASP A 98 5.67 -0.64 -1.88
N LYS A 99 4.77 -1.23 -2.68
CA LYS A 99 3.87 -2.29 -2.23
C LYS A 99 4.77 -3.44 -1.80
N ARG A 100 5.09 -3.47 -0.51
CA ARG A 100 5.89 -4.54 0.10
C ARG A 100 5.11 -5.85 -0.04
N TYR A 101 5.45 -6.57 -1.10
CA TYR A 101 4.78 -7.79 -1.49
C TYR A 101 4.89 -8.81 -0.36
N PRO A 102 3.78 -9.49 -0.01
CA PRO A 102 3.79 -10.42 1.08
C PRO A 102 4.69 -11.62 0.75
N SER A 103 5.43 -12.06 1.75
CA SER A 103 6.25 -13.26 1.75
C SER A 103 5.80 -14.15 2.89
N LEU A 104 6.10 -15.45 2.80
CA LEU A 104 5.94 -16.38 3.91
C LEU A 104 7.24 -16.43 4.71
N ARG A 105 7.14 -16.33 6.04
CA ARG A 105 8.25 -16.49 6.98
C ARG A 105 8.04 -17.77 7.78
N LEU A 106 9.08 -18.59 7.91
CA LEU A 106 9.14 -19.78 8.76
C LEU A 106 10.44 -19.73 9.55
N ASP A 107 10.36 -19.86 10.86
CA ASP A 107 11.52 -19.82 11.76
C ASP A 107 11.87 -21.23 12.27
N PRO A 108 12.85 -21.92 11.67
CA PRO A 108 13.16 -23.31 12.00
C PRO A 108 13.81 -23.47 13.38
N SER A 109 14.21 -22.40 14.06
CA SER A 109 14.81 -22.46 15.40
C SER A 109 13.79 -22.77 16.50
N THR A 110 12.49 -22.67 16.20
CA THR A 110 11.42 -22.95 17.15
C THR A 110 11.01 -24.42 17.11
N GLN A 111 10.70 -25.04 18.26
CA GLN A 111 10.37 -26.48 18.37
C GLN A 111 9.15 -26.89 17.52
N TYR A 112 8.19 -25.99 17.34
CA TYR A 112 7.06 -26.19 16.44
C TYR A 112 6.94 -24.94 15.57
N PRO A 113 7.58 -24.85 14.41
CA PRO A 113 7.53 -23.63 13.62
C PRO A 113 6.17 -23.41 12.96
N ASN A 114 5.79 -22.14 12.79
CA ASN A 114 4.60 -21.73 12.04
C ASN A 114 5.01 -21.01 10.74
N ILE A 115 4.05 -20.83 9.83
CA ILE A 115 4.23 -20.00 8.64
C ILE A 115 3.41 -18.73 8.78
N ALA A 116 4.09 -17.58 8.75
CA ALA A 116 3.48 -16.26 8.86
C ALA A 116 3.60 -15.47 7.56
N ILE A 117 2.56 -14.71 7.23
CA ILE A 117 2.63 -13.73 6.14
C ILE A 117 3.31 -12.47 6.68
N VAL A 118 4.42 -12.08 6.08
CA VAL A 118 5.17 -10.87 6.39
C VAL A 118 5.33 -10.01 5.15
N ARG A 119 5.41 -8.70 5.32
CA ARG A 119 5.72 -7.77 4.21
C ARG A 119 7.16 -7.28 4.23
N LYS A 120 7.85 -7.40 5.37
CA LYS A 120 9.24 -6.98 5.52
C LYS A 120 10.07 -8.19 5.97
N PRO A 121 10.91 -8.76 5.09
CA PRO A 121 11.93 -9.71 5.51
C PRO A 121 12.89 -9.04 6.50
N GLN A 122 13.33 -9.78 7.52
CA GLN A 122 14.33 -9.34 8.48
C GLN A 122 15.55 -10.25 8.37
N LYS A 123 16.72 -9.77 8.81
CA LYS A 123 17.92 -10.60 8.93
C LYS A 123 17.91 -11.28 10.32
N ASP A 124 16.93 -12.16 10.53
CA ASP A 124 16.66 -12.81 11.83
C ASP A 124 16.96 -14.32 11.83
N GLY A 125 17.57 -14.85 10.76
CA GLY A 125 17.85 -16.28 10.61
C GLY A 125 16.63 -17.12 10.19
N ALA A 126 15.44 -16.52 10.06
CA ALA A 126 14.27 -17.21 9.56
C ALA A 126 14.34 -17.44 8.04
N LEU A 127 13.62 -18.46 7.57
CA LEU A 127 13.44 -18.73 6.15
C LEU A 127 12.30 -17.86 5.61
N TYR A 128 12.57 -17.18 4.49
CA TYR A 128 11.59 -16.38 3.77
C TYR A 128 11.33 -16.97 2.39
N PHE A 129 10.05 -17.11 2.04
CA PHE A 129 9.59 -17.63 0.75
C PHE A 129 8.73 -16.58 0.06
N GLY A 130 9.01 -16.30 -1.21
CA GLY A 130 8.39 -15.21 -1.96
C GLY A 130 9.44 -14.25 -2.53
N PRO A 131 9.06 -13.00 -2.88
CA PRO A 131 7.76 -12.37 -2.61
C PRO A 131 6.65 -12.86 -3.56
N TYR A 132 5.43 -12.97 -3.04
CA TYR A 132 4.28 -13.38 -3.85
C TYR A 132 3.70 -12.20 -4.63
N ALA A 133 3.16 -12.46 -5.83
CA ALA A 133 2.60 -11.44 -6.72
C ALA A 133 1.48 -10.61 -6.07
N SER A 134 0.69 -11.20 -5.16
CA SER A 134 -0.40 -10.51 -4.47
C SER A 134 -0.66 -11.08 -3.08
N ALA A 135 -1.42 -10.33 -2.28
CA ALA A 135 -1.94 -10.81 -1.00
C ALA A 135 -2.93 -11.97 -1.14
N GLN A 136 -3.51 -12.15 -2.32
CA GLN A 136 -4.34 -13.31 -2.62
C GLN A 136 -3.47 -14.53 -2.92
N ALA A 137 -2.47 -14.41 -3.80
CA ALA A 137 -1.57 -15.50 -4.16
C ALA A 137 -0.86 -16.10 -2.94
N VAL A 138 -0.33 -15.27 -2.04
CA VAL A 138 0.30 -15.75 -0.80
C VAL A 138 -0.69 -16.51 0.11
N ARG A 139 -1.95 -16.06 0.16
CA ARG A 139 -2.99 -16.69 0.98
C ARG A 139 -3.43 -18.01 0.38
N GLU A 140 -3.51 -18.11 -0.94
CA GLU A 140 -3.80 -19.36 -1.64
C GLU A 140 -2.69 -20.39 -1.41
N THR A 141 -1.42 -19.99 -1.57
CA THR A 141 -0.28 -20.88 -1.24
C THR A 141 -0.29 -21.29 0.21
N LEU A 142 -0.49 -20.35 1.15
CA LEU A 142 -0.58 -20.66 2.58
C LEU A 142 -1.76 -21.58 2.89
N ASN A 143 -2.88 -21.45 2.17
CA ASN A 143 -4.03 -22.35 2.34
C ASN A 143 -3.70 -23.79 1.93
N ILE A 144 -2.96 -23.96 0.82
CA ILE A 144 -2.46 -25.28 0.38
C ILE A 144 -1.54 -25.85 1.45
N VAL A 145 -0.50 -25.11 1.85
CA VAL A 145 0.44 -25.56 2.90
C VAL A 145 -0.30 -25.98 4.17
N ASN A 146 -1.26 -25.16 4.62
CA ASN A 146 -2.00 -25.43 5.84
C ASN A 146 -2.90 -26.67 5.76
N LYS A 147 -3.43 -27.00 4.57
CA LYS A 147 -4.22 -28.21 4.36
C LYS A 147 -3.33 -29.45 4.29
N THR A 148 -2.17 -29.33 3.63
CA THR A 148 -1.29 -30.45 3.31
C THR A 148 -0.36 -30.84 4.47
N PHE A 149 0.27 -29.86 5.13
CA PHE A 149 1.29 -30.11 6.17
C PHE A 149 0.78 -29.87 7.59
N LYS A 150 -0.41 -29.29 7.75
CA LYS A 150 -1.12 -29.11 9.04
C LYS A 150 -0.26 -28.47 10.15
N LEU A 151 0.66 -27.58 9.77
CA LEU A 151 1.48 -26.82 10.72
C LEU A 151 0.62 -25.90 11.59
N ARG A 152 1.15 -25.52 12.77
CA ARG A 152 0.47 -24.63 13.69
C ARG A 152 0.23 -23.26 13.05
N LYS A 153 -0.86 -22.60 13.48
CA LYS A 153 -1.27 -21.27 12.98
C LYS A 153 -1.25 -20.18 14.05
N CYS A 154 -1.04 -20.55 15.31
CA CYS A 154 -0.91 -19.58 16.40
C CYS A 154 0.33 -18.71 16.18
N LYS A 155 0.23 -17.40 16.47
CA LYS A 155 1.29 -16.42 16.19
C LYS A 155 2.35 -16.33 17.29
N ALA A 156 2.02 -16.72 18.52
CA ALA A 156 2.93 -16.62 19.65
C ALA A 156 4.13 -17.56 19.46
N LYS A 157 5.34 -17.11 19.79
CA LYS A 157 6.57 -17.89 19.65
C LYS A 157 6.44 -19.21 20.41
N ASP A 158 5.99 -19.11 21.66
CA ASP A 158 5.56 -20.19 22.53
C ASP A 158 4.03 -20.23 22.58
N PHE A 159 3.44 -21.42 22.50
CA PHE A 159 1.99 -21.59 22.63
C PHE A 159 1.67 -22.17 24.01
N ARG A 160 0.68 -21.59 24.69
CA ARG A 160 0.16 -22.16 25.94
C ARG A 160 -0.53 -23.49 25.65
N LYS A 161 -0.31 -24.50 26.49
CA LYS A 161 -1.13 -25.71 26.48
C LYS A 161 -2.59 -25.31 26.78
N ARG A 162 -3.53 -25.87 26.03
CA ARG A 162 -4.97 -25.58 26.11
C ARG A 162 -5.71 -26.88 26.37
N ALA A 163 -6.66 -26.85 27.30
CA ALA A 163 -7.55 -27.98 27.55
C ALA A 163 -8.56 -28.20 26.41
N ARG A 164 -8.99 -27.13 25.73
CA ARG A 164 -10.01 -27.21 24.65
C ARG A 164 -9.36 -27.05 23.26
N PRO A 165 -9.68 -27.96 22.31
CA PRO A 165 -9.26 -27.83 20.92
C PRO A 165 -9.75 -26.54 20.28
N CYS A 166 -8.90 -25.89 19.48
CA CYS A 166 -9.33 -24.74 18.69
C CYS A 166 -10.02 -25.18 17.40
N LEU A 167 -10.72 -24.25 16.74
CA LEU A 167 -11.41 -24.50 15.47
C LEU A 167 -10.48 -25.11 14.40
N HIS A 168 -9.20 -24.71 14.35
CA HIS A 168 -8.25 -25.28 13.39
C HIS A 168 -7.90 -26.74 13.68
N CYS A 169 -7.89 -27.15 14.95
CA CYS A 169 -7.73 -28.54 15.35
C CYS A 169 -8.96 -29.35 14.93
N GLN A 170 -10.16 -28.84 15.24
CA GLN A 170 -11.43 -29.50 14.91
C GLN A 170 -11.61 -29.67 13.40
N MET A 171 -11.19 -28.68 12.61
CA MET A 171 -11.20 -28.75 11.14
C MET A 171 -10.03 -29.58 10.54
N GLN A 172 -9.21 -30.23 11.38
CA GLN A 172 -8.01 -30.98 10.98
C GLN A 172 -7.01 -30.18 10.11
N ARG A 173 -6.90 -28.87 10.35
CA ARG A 173 -5.98 -27.95 9.64
C ARG A 173 -4.71 -27.64 10.43
N CYS A 174 -4.52 -28.30 11.57
CA CYS A 174 -3.42 -28.09 12.51
C CYS A 174 -3.24 -29.39 13.31
N LEU A 175 -2.00 -29.90 13.43
CA LEU A 175 -1.67 -31.03 14.31
C LEU A 175 -1.93 -30.71 15.80
N ALA A 176 -1.95 -29.42 16.11
CA ALA A 176 -2.41 -28.84 17.38
C ALA A 176 -1.57 -29.24 18.61
N PRO A 177 -0.23 -29.07 18.58
CA PRO A 177 0.64 -29.41 19.71
C PRO A 177 0.29 -28.64 21.01
N CYS A 178 -0.60 -27.63 20.93
CA CYS A 178 -1.14 -26.94 22.09
C CYS A 178 -2.17 -27.75 22.89
N CYS A 179 -2.83 -28.76 22.33
CA CYS A 179 -3.88 -29.51 23.03
C CYS A 179 -3.84 -31.03 22.76
N THR A 180 -2.97 -31.48 21.87
CA THR A 180 -2.69 -32.89 21.57
C THR A 180 -1.23 -33.18 21.83
N ASP A 181 -0.92 -34.46 22.07
CA ASP A 181 0.46 -34.92 22.15
C ASP A 181 0.98 -35.19 20.74
N VAL A 182 1.90 -34.34 20.28
CA VAL A 182 2.45 -34.38 18.92
C VAL A 182 3.94 -34.61 19.03
N ASP A 183 4.43 -35.67 18.40
CA ASP A 183 5.86 -35.96 18.34
C ASP A 183 6.63 -34.82 17.63
N PRO A 184 7.66 -34.22 18.27
CA PRO A 184 8.49 -33.20 17.65
C PRO A 184 9.17 -33.67 16.36
N GLY A 185 9.64 -34.92 16.30
CA GLY A 185 10.32 -35.49 15.13
C GLY A 185 9.41 -35.52 13.90
N PHE A 186 8.19 -36.03 14.08
CA PHE A 186 7.16 -36.03 13.05
C PHE A 186 6.77 -34.62 12.61
N TYR A 187 6.66 -33.67 13.56
CA TYR A 187 6.38 -32.28 13.20
C TYR A 187 7.51 -31.69 12.34
N ASP A 188 8.76 -31.95 12.70
CA ASP A 188 9.94 -31.51 11.94
C ASP A 188 9.98 -32.10 10.52
N GLU A 189 9.53 -33.33 10.33
CA GLU A 189 9.36 -33.89 8.98
C GLU A 189 8.33 -33.10 8.17
N MET A 190 7.16 -32.79 8.75
CA MET A 190 6.15 -31.97 8.10
C MET A 190 6.67 -30.56 7.74
N VAL A 191 7.53 -30.00 8.59
CA VAL A 191 8.21 -28.72 8.34
C VAL A 191 9.19 -28.83 7.18
N LYS A 192 10.04 -29.87 7.16
CA LYS A 192 11.00 -30.11 6.06
C LYS A 192 10.29 -30.26 4.72
N GLU A 193 9.17 -30.98 4.69
CA GLU A 193 8.36 -31.13 3.48
C GLU A 193 7.69 -29.82 3.05
N ALA A 194 7.16 -29.04 4.00
CA ALA A 194 6.63 -27.71 3.70
C ALA A 194 7.73 -26.79 3.13
N ILE A 195 8.96 -26.85 3.65
CA ILE A 195 10.11 -26.11 3.12
C ILE A 195 10.45 -26.57 1.71
N LEU A 196 10.46 -27.88 1.42
CA LEU A 196 10.72 -28.40 0.07
C LEU A 196 9.67 -27.91 -0.92
N PHE A 197 8.40 -27.96 -0.56
CA PHE A 197 7.30 -27.42 -1.36
C PHE A 197 7.47 -25.92 -1.62
N LEU A 198 7.74 -25.12 -0.59
CA LEU A 198 7.91 -23.67 -0.73
C LEU A 198 9.19 -23.27 -1.47
N LYS A 199 10.22 -24.14 -1.50
CA LYS A 199 11.42 -24.00 -2.34
C LYS A 199 11.20 -24.48 -3.78
N GLY A 200 9.99 -24.89 -4.15
CA GLY A 200 9.66 -25.39 -5.49
C GLY A 200 10.34 -26.73 -5.82
N ARG A 201 10.65 -27.56 -4.81
CA ARG A 201 11.10 -28.97 -5.01
C ARG A 201 9.92 -29.93 -4.87
N THR A 202 8.78 -29.56 -5.45
CA THR A 202 7.53 -30.30 -5.29
C THR A 202 7.57 -31.65 -6.01
N SER A 203 8.26 -31.76 -7.13
CA SER A 203 8.47 -33.02 -7.86
C SER A 203 9.22 -34.06 -7.04
N ASP A 204 10.30 -33.67 -6.37
CA ASP A 204 11.05 -34.55 -5.46
C ASP A 204 10.19 -35.00 -4.27
N LEU A 205 9.41 -34.06 -3.72
CA LEU A 205 8.48 -34.34 -2.62
C LEU A 205 7.37 -35.33 -3.05
N ILE A 206 6.78 -35.14 -4.23
CA ILE A 206 5.76 -36.05 -4.77
C ILE A 206 6.36 -37.44 -4.96
N ARG A 207 7.58 -37.56 -5.49
CA ARG A 207 8.24 -38.86 -5.68
C ARG A 207 8.43 -39.59 -4.35
N LYS A 208 8.89 -38.88 -3.31
CA LYS A 208 9.04 -39.42 -1.96
C LYS A 208 7.68 -39.89 -1.41
N ILE A 209 6.65 -39.06 -1.45
CA ILE A 209 5.32 -39.38 -0.92
C ILE A 209 4.69 -40.56 -1.68
N LYS A 210 4.88 -40.66 -3.01
CA LYS A 210 4.41 -41.81 -3.80
C LYS A 210 5.11 -43.10 -3.39
N ALA A 211 6.42 -43.08 -3.15
CA ALA A 211 7.14 -44.25 -2.65
C ALA A 211 6.63 -44.67 -1.26
N ASP A 212 6.48 -43.72 -0.34
CA ASP A 212 5.94 -43.99 1.01
C ASP A 212 4.49 -44.52 0.97
N MET A 213 3.69 -44.08 -0.02
CA MET A 213 2.33 -44.54 -0.24
C MET A 213 2.29 -46.01 -0.67
N VAL A 214 3.14 -46.40 -1.62
CA VAL A 214 3.26 -47.79 -2.09
C VAL A 214 3.72 -48.70 -0.96
N LEU A 215 4.79 -48.32 -0.24
CA LEU A 215 5.27 -49.05 0.94
C LEU A 215 4.20 -49.20 2.04
N SER A 216 3.36 -48.17 2.24
CA SER A 216 2.26 -48.24 3.20
C SER A 216 1.16 -49.20 2.73
N ALA A 217 0.86 -49.24 1.43
CA ALA A 217 -0.11 -50.17 0.85
C ALA A 217 0.39 -51.63 0.89
N GLU A 218 1.67 -51.87 0.61
CA GLU A 218 2.31 -53.19 0.74
C GLU A 218 2.23 -53.72 2.18
N LYS A 219 2.38 -52.82 3.17
CA LYS A 219 2.19 -53.13 4.60
C LYS A 219 0.71 -53.17 5.03
N GLN A 220 -0.23 -53.18 4.09
CA GLN A 220 -1.69 -53.18 4.32
C GLN A 220 -2.22 -52.01 5.16
N ASN A 221 -1.47 -50.90 5.26
CA ASN A 221 -1.87 -49.68 5.97
C ASN A 221 -2.65 -48.74 5.02
N TYR A 222 -3.83 -49.17 4.60
CA TYR A 222 -4.63 -48.47 3.57
C TYR A 222 -5.05 -47.05 3.96
N GLU A 223 -5.31 -46.78 5.25
CA GLU A 223 -5.63 -45.42 5.71
C GLU A 223 -4.46 -44.45 5.50
N LYS A 224 -3.24 -44.90 5.80
CA LYS A 224 -2.03 -44.10 5.60
C LYS A 224 -1.77 -43.89 4.11
N ALA A 225 -1.93 -44.94 3.30
CA ALA A 225 -1.80 -44.85 1.84
C ALA A 225 -2.82 -43.87 1.24
N ALA A 226 -4.09 -43.91 1.68
CA ALA A 226 -5.12 -42.97 1.23
C ALA A 226 -4.78 -41.52 1.60
N ARG A 227 -4.30 -41.25 2.83
CA ARG A 227 -3.84 -39.92 3.24
C ARG A 227 -2.66 -39.41 2.38
N LEU A 228 -1.71 -40.28 2.06
CA LEU A 228 -0.56 -39.94 1.20
C LEU A 228 -0.99 -39.68 -0.25
N ARG A 229 -1.95 -40.47 -0.78
CA ARG A 229 -2.56 -40.25 -2.10
C ARG A 229 -3.23 -38.88 -2.19
N ASP A 230 -4.08 -38.55 -1.22
CA ASP A 230 -4.79 -37.28 -1.20
C ASP A 230 -3.81 -36.09 -1.07
N LYS A 231 -2.70 -36.29 -0.35
CA LYS A 231 -1.58 -35.35 -0.25
C LYS A 231 -0.88 -35.13 -1.60
N VAL A 232 -0.61 -36.20 -2.36
CA VAL A 232 -0.05 -36.13 -3.72
C VAL A 232 -0.99 -35.34 -4.63
N PHE A 233 -2.28 -35.68 -4.64
CA PHE A 233 -3.27 -35.02 -5.50
C PHE A 233 -3.38 -33.51 -5.22
N ALA A 234 -3.35 -33.12 -3.93
CA ALA A 234 -3.34 -31.71 -3.54
C ALA A 234 -2.08 -30.95 -4.02
N LEU A 235 -0.92 -31.63 -4.04
CA LEU A 235 0.35 -31.07 -4.52
C LEU A 235 0.39 -30.97 -6.05
N GLU A 236 -0.06 -31.99 -6.77
CA GLU A 236 -0.09 -32.05 -8.25
C GLU A 236 -0.98 -30.95 -8.82
N LYS A 237 -2.18 -30.72 -8.25
CA LYS A 237 -3.07 -29.62 -8.63
C LYS A 237 -2.45 -28.22 -8.49
N THR A 238 -1.41 -28.09 -7.68
CA THR A 238 -0.65 -26.83 -7.54
C THR A 238 0.39 -26.68 -8.65
N ILE A 239 1.00 -27.78 -9.09
CA ILE A 239 1.98 -27.79 -10.20
C ILE A 239 1.28 -27.55 -11.53
N GLU A 240 0.10 -28.14 -11.77
CA GLU A 240 -0.66 -27.96 -13.02
C GLU A 240 -1.01 -26.49 -13.30
N LYS A 241 -1.08 -25.65 -12.25
CA LYS A 241 -1.28 -24.19 -12.39
C LYS A 241 0.00 -23.43 -12.74
N GLN A 242 1.18 -24.04 -12.62
CA GLN A 242 2.48 -23.43 -12.93
C GLN A 242 2.85 -23.76 -14.37
N VAL A 243 2.61 -22.80 -15.28
CA VAL A 243 3.03 -22.93 -16.67
C VAL A 243 4.55 -22.91 -16.74
N ALA A 244 5.15 -24.02 -17.17
CA ALA A 244 6.57 -24.04 -17.55
C ALA A 244 6.73 -23.15 -18.79
N VAL A 245 7.59 -22.14 -18.69
CA VAL A 245 7.77 -21.16 -19.78
C VAL A 245 9.15 -21.28 -20.42
N THR A 246 10.07 -22.02 -19.80
CA THR A 246 11.38 -22.32 -20.38
C THR A 246 11.84 -23.74 -20.11
N THR A 247 12.60 -24.31 -21.02
CA THR A 247 13.15 -25.68 -20.92
C THR A 247 14.55 -25.74 -20.27
N ASP A 248 15.25 -24.60 -20.14
CA ASP A 248 16.60 -24.57 -19.57
C ASP A 248 16.65 -24.40 -18.04
N PHE A 249 15.48 -24.40 -17.39
CA PHE A 249 15.30 -24.29 -15.93
C PHE A 249 16.10 -23.16 -15.27
N LYS A 250 16.37 -22.06 -15.99
CA LYS A 250 17.09 -20.91 -15.43
C LYS A 250 16.16 -19.92 -14.72
N ASP A 251 16.74 -19.30 -13.70
CA ASP A 251 16.16 -18.23 -12.91
C ASP A 251 16.30 -16.89 -13.65
N ARG A 252 15.16 -16.27 -13.98
CA ARG A 252 15.09 -15.03 -14.75
C ARG A 252 14.02 -14.09 -14.23
N ASP A 253 14.30 -12.80 -14.33
CA ASP A 253 13.27 -11.77 -14.27
C ASP A 253 13.10 -11.17 -15.65
N ILE A 254 11.87 -10.95 -16.09
CA ILE A 254 11.56 -10.31 -17.36
C ILE A 254 10.85 -9.00 -17.07
N VAL A 255 11.48 -7.89 -17.45
CA VAL A 255 10.99 -6.53 -17.29
C VAL A 255 10.47 -6.08 -18.66
N ALA A 256 9.16 -5.99 -18.77
CA ALA A 256 8.49 -5.51 -19.97
C ALA A 256 7.79 -4.18 -19.69
N ILE A 257 7.96 -3.21 -20.57
CA ILE A 257 7.28 -1.91 -20.49
C ILE A 257 6.17 -1.83 -21.53
N ALA A 258 5.01 -1.30 -21.13
CA ALA A 258 3.96 -0.84 -22.02
C ALA A 258 3.59 0.59 -21.61
N ARG A 259 3.27 1.42 -22.59
CA ARG A 259 3.02 2.85 -22.37
C ARG A 259 1.88 3.34 -23.25
N SER A 260 1.12 4.26 -22.70
CA SER A 260 0.19 5.12 -23.41
C SER A 260 0.54 6.61 -23.21
N THR A 261 -0.30 7.49 -23.72
CA THR A 261 -0.14 8.95 -23.57
C THR A 261 -0.14 9.37 -22.11
N GLU A 262 -0.86 8.67 -21.23
CA GLU A 262 -1.05 9.09 -19.83
C GLU A 262 -0.41 8.16 -18.79
N ILE A 263 -0.16 6.89 -19.12
CA ILE A 263 0.28 5.86 -18.17
C ILE A 263 1.48 5.11 -18.74
N SER A 264 2.54 4.97 -17.95
CA SER A 264 3.63 4.03 -18.21
C SER A 264 3.56 2.89 -17.20
N LEU A 265 3.58 1.66 -17.70
CA LEU A 265 3.44 0.45 -16.91
C LEU A 265 4.62 -0.49 -17.16
N ILE A 266 5.28 -0.91 -16.07
CA ILE A 266 6.22 -2.03 -16.12
C ILE A 266 5.55 -3.30 -15.58
N THR A 267 5.65 -4.36 -16.37
CA THR A 267 5.33 -5.73 -15.95
C THR A 267 6.61 -6.51 -15.69
N LEU A 268 6.74 -7.03 -14.49
CA LEU A 268 7.79 -7.96 -14.07
C LEU A 268 7.24 -9.39 -14.06
N LEU A 269 7.74 -10.24 -14.94
CA LEU A 269 7.55 -11.69 -14.86
C LEU A 269 8.70 -12.33 -14.08
N VAL A 270 8.35 -13.18 -13.12
CA VAL A 270 9.26 -13.81 -12.17
C VAL A 270 9.37 -15.29 -12.54
N VAL A 271 10.43 -15.67 -13.26
CA VAL A 271 10.67 -17.06 -13.67
C VAL A 271 11.68 -17.70 -12.74
N ARG A 272 11.32 -18.82 -12.11
CA ARG A 272 12.20 -19.57 -11.21
C ARG A 272 12.23 -21.01 -11.65
N ARG A 273 13.44 -21.56 -11.83
CA ARG A 273 13.63 -22.91 -12.38
C ARG A 273 12.81 -23.17 -13.64
N GLY A 274 12.67 -22.16 -14.51
CA GLY A 274 11.87 -22.24 -15.73
C GLY A 274 10.34 -22.19 -15.61
N TYR A 275 9.81 -22.06 -14.40
CA TYR A 275 8.38 -21.85 -14.15
C TYR A 275 8.07 -20.38 -13.92
N LEU A 276 6.96 -19.89 -14.48
CA LEU A 276 6.44 -18.57 -14.13
C LEU A 276 5.81 -18.60 -12.74
N THR A 277 6.50 -18.00 -11.78
CA THR A 277 6.09 -17.97 -10.36
C THR A 277 5.33 -16.72 -9.97
N GLY A 278 5.34 -15.68 -10.82
CA GLY A 278 4.59 -14.47 -10.55
C GLY A 278 4.64 -13.45 -11.69
N VAL A 279 3.61 -12.61 -11.71
CA VAL A 279 3.47 -11.43 -12.57
C VAL A 279 3.22 -10.25 -11.67
N ARG A 280 3.92 -9.13 -11.88
CA ARG A 280 3.74 -7.90 -11.11
C ARG A 280 3.69 -6.70 -12.03
N HIS A 281 2.85 -5.74 -11.67
CA HIS A 281 2.61 -4.52 -12.44
C HIS A 281 3.00 -3.30 -11.60
N PHE A 282 3.73 -2.37 -12.21
CA PHE A 282 4.28 -1.19 -11.56
C PHE A 282 3.95 0.05 -12.37
N ASP A 283 3.30 1.01 -11.71
CA ASP A 283 2.86 2.25 -12.34
C ASP A 283 3.89 3.36 -12.18
N PHE A 284 4.11 4.04 -13.29
CA PHE A 284 4.89 5.26 -13.35
C PHE A 284 3.99 6.35 -13.91
N SER A 285 3.74 7.36 -13.08
CA SER A 285 2.99 8.53 -13.48
C SER A 285 3.96 9.57 -14.00
N GLU A 286 4.21 9.62 -15.30
CA GLU A 286 4.86 10.76 -15.93
C GLU A 286 4.72 10.69 -17.45
N THR A 287 4.32 11.81 -18.04
CA THR A 287 4.02 11.97 -19.47
C THR A 287 5.27 12.20 -20.33
N ILE A 288 6.47 12.33 -19.74
CA ILE A 288 7.67 12.82 -20.47
C ILE A 288 8.93 11.93 -20.31
N ALA A 289 8.92 10.89 -19.46
CA ALA A 289 10.06 9.97 -19.34
C ALA A 289 10.20 9.09 -20.59
N THR A 290 11.41 8.66 -20.99
CA THR A 290 11.59 7.65 -22.04
C THR A 290 11.45 6.23 -21.45
N ASP A 291 11.27 5.21 -22.30
CA ASP A 291 11.22 3.81 -21.84
C ASP A 291 12.50 3.41 -21.11
N ASP A 292 13.64 3.91 -21.59
CA ASP A 292 14.95 3.77 -20.96
C ASP A 292 14.96 4.38 -19.54
N ASP A 293 14.50 5.62 -19.37
CA ASP A 293 14.41 6.25 -18.06
C ASP A 293 13.56 5.44 -17.07
N VAL A 294 12.41 4.94 -17.52
CA VAL A 294 11.47 4.19 -16.68
C VAL A 294 12.06 2.83 -16.28
N ILE A 295 12.66 2.10 -17.22
CA ILE A 295 13.30 0.80 -16.93
C ILE A 295 14.50 0.98 -16.01
N ARG A 296 15.38 1.97 -16.26
CA ARG A 296 16.52 2.26 -15.38
C ARG A 296 16.07 2.60 -13.97
N ALA A 297 15.07 3.48 -13.85
CA ALA A 297 14.48 3.85 -12.57
C ALA A 297 13.86 2.65 -11.84
N PHE A 298 13.17 1.76 -12.57
CA PHE A 298 12.60 0.54 -12.03
C PHE A 298 13.67 -0.41 -11.50
N ILE A 299 14.69 -0.74 -12.30
CA ILE A 299 15.77 -1.65 -11.90
C ILE A 299 16.44 -1.14 -10.61
N ARG A 300 16.77 0.16 -10.56
CA ARG A 300 17.37 0.78 -9.36
C ARG A 300 16.46 0.64 -8.14
N GLN A 301 15.20 1.07 -8.25
CA GLN A 301 14.30 1.12 -7.10
C GLN A 301 13.85 -0.27 -6.63
N TYR A 302 13.65 -1.21 -7.56
CA TYR A 302 13.17 -2.56 -7.27
C TYR A 302 14.27 -3.43 -6.66
N TYR A 303 15.46 -3.49 -7.26
CA TYR A 303 16.49 -4.44 -6.83
C TYR A 303 17.29 -3.98 -5.60
N GLU A 304 17.30 -2.70 -5.27
CA GLU A 304 18.02 -2.18 -4.08
C GLU A 304 17.52 -2.79 -2.77
N ASN A 305 16.22 -3.09 -2.68
CA ASN A 305 15.60 -3.70 -1.50
C ASN A 305 15.11 -5.14 -1.77
N SER A 306 15.41 -5.71 -2.93
CA SER A 306 14.94 -7.05 -3.26
C SER A 306 15.77 -8.10 -2.51
N PRO A 307 15.12 -9.01 -1.75
CA PRO A 307 15.85 -10.09 -1.08
C PRO A 307 16.38 -11.14 -2.07
N TRP A 308 15.96 -11.10 -3.34
CA TRP A 308 16.31 -12.09 -4.33
C TRP A 308 16.56 -11.45 -5.70
N ILE A 309 17.69 -11.77 -6.32
CA ILE A 309 18.13 -11.25 -7.62
C ILE A 309 18.52 -12.44 -8.54
N PRO A 310 17.95 -12.57 -9.75
CA PRO A 310 18.22 -13.68 -10.66
C PRO A 310 19.62 -13.64 -11.27
N LYS A 311 20.00 -14.69 -12.00
CA LYS A 311 21.21 -14.67 -12.84
C LYS A 311 21.06 -13.81 -14.08
N GLU A 312 19.84 -13.74 -14.63
CA GLU A 312 19.55 -12.98 -15.85
C GLU A 312 18.32 -12.09 -15.64
N ILE A 313 18.42 -10.83 -16.05
CA ILE A 313 17.31 -9.90 -16.15
C ILE A 313 17.12 -9.60 -17.64
N LEU A 314 15.94 -9.93 -18.17
CA LEU A 314 15.58 -9.71 -19.56
C LEU A 314 14.78 -8.42 -19.68
N LEU A 315 15.16 -7.52 -20.58
CA LEU A 315 14.49 -6.24 -20.79
C LEU A 315 13.80 -6.20 -22.14
N SER A 316 12.58 -5.67 -22.20
CA SER A 316 11.87 -5.47 -23.46
C SER A 316 12.44 -4.36 -24.33
N ALA A 317 13.07 -3.35 -23.71
CA ALA A 317 13.79 -2.27 -24.40
C ALA A 317 15.25 -2.22 -23.90
N ALA A 318 16.15 -1.75 -24.77
CA ALA A 318 17.53 -1.52 -24.38
C ALA A 318 17.61 -0.31 -23.45
N VAL A 319 18.57 -0.34 -22.52
CA VAL A 319 18.83 0.78 -21.63
C VAL A 319 20.26 1.28 -21.84
N GLU A 320 20.43 2.59 -21.73
CA GLU A 320 21.75 3.18 -21.65
C GLU A 320 22.46 2.73 -20.36
N ASP A 321 23.79 2.65 -20.41
CA ASP A 321 24.62 2.22 -19.27
C ASP A 321 24.26 0.84 -18.70
N ALA A 322 23.76 -0.08 -19.53
CA ALA A 322 23.40 -1.44 -19.12
C ALA A 322 24.55 -2.15 -18.39
N ALA A 323 25.80 -1.90 -18.78
CA ALA A 323 26.99 -2.45 -18.12
C ALA A 323 27.15 -1.96 -16.66
N LEU A 324 26.88 -0.67 -16.40
CA LEU A 324 26.94 -0.09 -15.06
C LEU A 324 25.83 -0.66 -14.18
N LEU A 325 24.62 -0.82 -14.74
CA LEU A 325 23.51 -1.48 -14.04
C LEU A 325 23.81 -2.95 -13.77
N GLU A 326 24.42 -3.67 -14.71
CA GLU A 326 24.85 -5.06 -14.52
C GLU A 326 25.84 -5.17 -13.36
N GLU A 327 26.84 -4.28 -13.29
CA GLU A 327 27.82 -4.24 -12.22
C GLU A 327 27.18 -3.91 -10.86
N TRP A 328 26.28 -2.91 -10.83
CA TRP A 328 25.57 -2.50 -9.63
C TRP A 328 24.69 -3.63 -9.08
N VAL A 329 23.82 -4.24 -9.91
CA VAL A 329 22.97 -5.36 -9.50
C VAL A 329 23.81 -6.58 -9.11
N SER A 330 24.93 -6.84 -9.80
CA SER A 330 25.87 -7.91 -9.43
C SER A 330 26.48 -7.68 -8.05
N SER A 331 26.80 -6.43 -7.71
CA SER A 331 27.34 -6.08 -6.39
C SER A 331 26.34 -6.28 -5.26
N LEU A 332 25.05 -5.96 -5.49
CA LEU A 332 23.97 -6.23 -4.53
C LEU A 332 23.77 -7.73 -4.31
N ARG A 333 23.88 -8.53 -5.37
CA ARG A 333 23.72 -9.98 -5.31
C ARG A 333 24.93 -10.71 -4.72
N GLY A 334 26.12 -10.11 -4.80
CA GLY A 334 27.40 -10.76 -4.51
C GLY A 334 27.86 -11.78 -5.56
N ARG A 335 27.17 -11.87 -6.71
CA ARG A 335 27.51 -12.74 -7.85
C ARG A 335 27.09 -12.08 -9.17
N ARG A 336 27.75 -12.44 -10.26
CA ARG A 336 27.46 -11.90 -11.59
C ARG A 336 26.00 -12.10 -11.99
N VAL A 337 25.36 -11.00 -12.37
CA VAL A 337 24.04 -10.91 -13.02
C VAL A 337 24.29 -10.48 -14.46
N ARG A 338 23.42 -10.86 -15.41
CA ARG A 338 23.45 -10.35 -16.78
C ARG A 338 22.16 -9.62 -17.10
N ILE A 339 22.27 -8.43 -17.68
CA ILE A 339 21.12 -7.67 -18.20
C ILE A 339 21.10 -7.84 -19.72
N LEU A 340 20.02 -8.42 -20.26
CA LEU A 340 19.94 -8.82 -21.67
C LEU A 340 18.70 -8.25 -22.34
N THR A 341 18.84 -7.84 -23.60
CA THR A 341 17.71 -7.43 -24.46
C THR A 341 17.60 -8.37 -25.68
N PRO A 342 17.28 -9.66 -25.48
CA PRO A 342 17.27 -10.65 -26.55
C PRO A 342 16.21 -10.33 -27.62
N LYS A 343 16.59 -10.52 -28.89
CA LYS A 343 15.72 -10.24 -30.05
C LYS A 343 15.16 -11.50 -30.71
N ARG A 344 15.75 -12.68 -30.47
CA ARG A 344 15.34 -13.97 -31.05
C ARG A 344 15.46 -15.11 -30.03
N GLY A 345 14.86 -16.25 -30.35
CA GLY A 345 14.91 -17.47 -29.56
C GLY A 345 13.97 -17.48 -28.34
N GLU A 346 14.18 -18.44 -27.45
CA GLU A 346 13.32 -18.68 -26.28
C GLU A 346 13.23 -17.46 -25.34
N LYS A 347 14.36 -16.77 -25.09
CA LYS A 347 14.37 -15.56 -24.25
C LYS A 347 13.53 -14.43 -24.83
N ALA A 348 13.49 -14.31 -26.17
CA ALA A 348 12.64 -13.32 -26.83
C ALA A 348 11.15 -13.67 -26.71
N ARG A 349 10.78 -14.96 -26.69
CA ARG A 349 9.40 -15.39 -26.41
C ARG A 349 8.95 -14.99 -25.00
N LEU A 350 9.85 -15.06 -24.00
CA LEU A 350 9.55 -14.58 -22.64
C LEU A 350 9.30 -13.07 -22.59
N ILE A 351 10.08 -12.29 -23.33
CA ILE A 351 9.85 -10.85 -23.47
C ILE A 351 8.50 -10.59 -24.14
N ALA A 352 8.17 -11.30 -25.21
CA ALA A 352 6.89 -11.17 -25.90
C ALA A 352 5.71 -11.46 -24.95
N LEU A 353 5.82 -12.51 -24.11
CA LEU A 353 4.85 -12.80 -23.06
C LEU A 353 4.74 -11.65 -22.06
N GLY A 354 5.87 -11.09 -21.60
CA GLY A 354 5.89 -9.93 -20.70
C GLY A 354 5.21 -8.71 -21.31
N LEU A 355 5.49 -8.42 -22.58
CA LEU A 355 4.89 -7.31 -23.33
C LEU A 355 3.38 -7.50 -23.51
N GLN A 356 2.92 -8.73 -23.79
CA GLN A 356 1.50 -9.03 -23.90
C GLN A 356 0.77 -8.80 -22.57
N ASN A 357 1.34 -9.25 -21.44
CA ASN A 357 0.80 -8.98 -20.12
C ASN A 357 0.78 -7.48 -19.79
N ALA A 358 1.85 -6.75 -20.13
CA ALA A 358 1.92 -5.30 -19.93
C ALA A 358 0.86 -4.55 -20.75
N LYS A 359 0.66 -4.91 -22.03
CA LYS A 359 -0.36 -4.31 -22.88
C LYS A 359 -1.78 -4.56 -22.37
N LYS A 360 -2.08 -5.80 -21.98
CA LYS A 360 -3.40 -6.17 -21.45
C LYS A 360 -3.73 -5.39 -20.17
N GLU A 361 -2.81 -5.38 -19.20
CA GLU A 361 -3.00 -4.65 -17.94
C GLU A 361 -3.12 -3.13 -18.18
N LEU A 362 -2.36 -2.57 -19.13
CA LEU A 362 -2.47 -1.16 -19.50
C LEU A 362 -3.89 -0.85 -20.05
N GLN A 363 -4.40 -1.66 -20.97
CA GLN A 363 -5.75 -1.51 -21.54
C GLN A 363 -6.83 -1.61 -20.47
N GLU A 364 -6.75 -2.58 -19.56
CA GLU A 364 -7.72 -2.71 -18.45
C GLU A 364 -7.73 -1.48 -17.53
N ARG A 365 -6.55 -0.89 -17.28
CA ARG A 365 -6.42 0.32 -16.47
C ARG A 365 -6.94 1.57 -17.16
N GLU A 366 -6.68 1.71 -18.46
CA GLU A 366 -7.23 2.80 -19.27
C GLU A 366 -8.74 2.74 -19.31
N ALA A 367 -9.31 1.58 -19.62
CA ALA A 367 -10.76 1.38 -19.61
C ALA A 367 -11.38 1.71 -18.23
N THR A 368 -10.70 1.31 -17.13
CA THR A 368 -11.16 1.65 -15.77
C THR A 368 -11.12 3.17 -15.53
N ARG A 369 -10.06 3.85 -15.96
CA ARG A 369 -9.89 5.30 -15.80
C ARG A 369 -10.87 6.10 -16.65
N GLU A 370 -11.13 5.64 -17.88
CA GLU A 370 -12.15 6.21 -18.77
C GLU A 370 -13.54 6.07 -18.14
N ALA A 371 -13.90 4.88 -17.65
CA ALA A 371 -15.17 4.66 -16.95
C ALA A 371 -15.30 5.53 -15.69
N GLU A 372 -14.23 5.70 -14.91
CA GLU A 372 -14.20 6.62 -13.76
C GLU A 372 -14.41 8.08 -14.18
N THR A 373 -13.81 8.49 -15.30
CA THR A 373 -13.93 9.86 -15.80
C THR A 373 -15.33 10.12 -16.36
N ASP A 374 -15.88 9.18 -17.14
CA ASP A 374 -17.26 9.24 -17.65
C ASP A 374 -18.27 9.34 -16.48
N LEU A 375 -18.10 8.52 -15.45
CA LEU A 375 -18.92 8.57 -14.24
C LEU A 375 -18.90 9.97 -13.60
N LEU A 376 -17.73 10.61 -13.48
CA LEU A 376 -17.62 11.97 -12.94
C LEU A 376 -18.24 13.02 -13.88
N MET A 377 -18.11 12.88 -15.20
CA MET A 377 -18.77 13.76 -16.17
C MET A 377 -20.30 13.62 -16.11
N ARG A 378 -20.82 12.40 -15.90
CA ARG A 378 -22.25 12.16 -15.70
C ARG A 378 -22.74 12.78 -14.39
N ILE A 379 -21.96 12.71 -13.30
CA ILE A 379 -22.24 13.44 -12.06
C ILE A 379 -22.25 14.96 -12.31
N GLN A 380 -21.26 15.50 -13.02
CA GLN A 380 -21.20 16.92 -13.39
C GLN A 380 -22.47 17.33 -14.13
N LYS A 381 -22.87 16.61 -15.19
CA LYS A 381 -24.08 16.89 -15.97
C LYS A 381 -25.34 16.77 -15.10
N ARG A 382 -25.47 15.71 -14.30
CA ARG A 382 -26.67 15.46 -13.50
C ARG A 382 -26.88 16.50 -12.41
N LEU A 383 -25.80 16.91 -11.74
CA LEU A 383 -25.82 17.93 -10.69
C LEU A 383 -25.67 19.36 -11.24
N ARG A 384 -25.42 19.50 -12.56
CA ARG A 384 -25.10 20.77 -13.24
C ARG A 384 -23.95 21.51 -12.55
N LEU A 385 -22.85 20.83 -12.30
CA LEU A 385 -21.65 21.41 -11.68
C LEU A 385 -20.86 22.22 -12.72
N GLN A 386 -20.15 23.25 -12.25
CA GLN A 386 -19.27 24.07 -13.09
C GLN A 386 -18.12 23.22 -13.64
N ASN A 387 -17.46 22.44 -12.77
CA ASN A 387 -16.31 21.62 -13.10
C ASN A 387 -16.61 20.13 -12.94
N ILE A 388 -15.85 19.28 -13.63
CA ILE A 388 -15.86 17.84 -13.38
C ILE A 388 -15.38 17.62 -11.94
N PRO A 389 -16.12 16.88 -11.08
CA PRO A 389 -15.81 16.73 -9.67
C PRO A 389 -14.63 15.77 -9.45
N ARG A 390 -13.42 16.16 -9.87
CA ARG A 390 -12.19 15.36 -9.73
C ARG A 390 -11.68 15.38 -8.30
N HIS A 391 -11.88 16.46 -7.56
CA HIS A 391 -11.56 16.61 -6.15
C HIS A 391 -12.85 16.83 -5.35
N ILE A 392 -13.25 15.85 -4.56
CA ILE A 392 -14.47 15.90 -3.75
C ILE A 392 -14.09 15.87 -2.28
N GLU A 393 -14.54 16.87 -1.51
CA GLU A 393 -14.44 16.88 -0.06
C GLU A 393 -15.81 16.59 0.54
N CYS A 394 -15.90 15.69 1.51
CA CYS A 394 -17.16 15.36 2.17
C CYS A 394 -17.04 15.48 3.69
N PHE A 395 -17.93 16.27 4.30
CA PHE A 395 -18.04 16.42 5.74
C PHE A 395 -19.17 15.56 6.30
N ASP A 396 -18.83 14.76 7.32
CA ASP A 396 -19.82 14.11 8.18
C ASP A 396 -20.01 14.94 9.45
N ASN A 397 -21.26 15.38 9.67
CA ASN A 397 -21.69 16.18 10.81
C ASN A 397 -22.69 15.42 11.70
N SER A 398 -22.86 14.10 11.49
CA SER A 398 -24.02 13.34 11.98
C SER A 398 -23.95 12.88 13.45
N ASN A 399 -22.92 13.28 14.22
CA ASN A 399 -22.78 12.91 15.64
C ASN A 399 -22.15 14.04 16.50
N ILE A 400 -22.73 15.23 16.40
CA ILE A 400 -22.34 16.37 17.26
C ILE A 400 -22.95 16.25 18.67
N THR A 401 -23.90 15.34 18.88
CA THR A 401 -24.49 15.07 20.19
C THR A 401 -23.55 14.25 21.10
N GLY A 402 -23.03 14.89 22.15
CA GLY A 402 -22.26 14.26 23.23
C GLY A 402 -21.09 15.10 23.74
N THR A 403 -20.43 14.64 24.81
CA THR A 403 -19.36 15.33 25.58
C THR A 403 -18.06 15.61 24.80
N SER A 404 -18.01 15.37 23.50
CA SER A 404 -16.81 15.52 22.65
C SER A 404 -17.19 15.51 21.17
N PRO A 405 -17.81 16.59 20.66
CA PRO A 405 -18.20 16.69 19.25
C PRO A 405 -16.98 16.64 18.33
N VAL A 406 -17.13 15.96 17.19
CA VAL A 406 -16.07 15.80 16.18
C VAL A 406 -16.72 15.85 14.82
N ALA A 407 -16.14 16.65 13.91
CA ALA A 407 -16.42 16.54 12.49
C ALA A 407 -15.31 15.80 11.76
N ALA A 408 -15.69 15.03 10.75
CA ALA A 408 -14.76 14.29 9.92
C ALA A 408 -14.86 14.75 8.47
N MET A 409 -13.72 14.91 7.83
CA MET A 409 -13.62 15.26 6.42
C MET A 409 -12.88 14.15 5.69
N VAL A 410 -13.51 13.62 4.65
CA VAL A 410 -12.89 12.67 3.73
C VAL A 410 -12.70 13.32 2.37
N VAL A 411 -11.68 12.84 1.65
CA VAL A 411 -11.31 13.38 0.35
C VAL A 411 -11.36 12.27 -0.67
N PHE A 412 -11.99 12.52 -1.81
CA PHE A 412 -11.97 11.65 -2.97
C PHE A 412 -11.29 12.39 -4.12
N LYS A 413 -10.37 11.72 -4.81
CA LYS A 413 -9.72 12.21 -6.02
C LYS A 413 -9.95 11.24 -7.17
N ASN A 414 -10.42 11.75 -8.30
CA ASN A 414 -10.82 10.99 -9.49
C ASN A 414 -11.69 9.76 -9.11
N GLY A 415 -12.71 9.97 -8.27
CA GLY A 415 -13.63 8.91 -7.83
C GLY A 415 -13.07 7.92 -6.79
N LYS A 416 -11.81 8.06 -6.35
CA LYS A 416 -11.17 7.17 -5.37
C LYS A 416 -10.86 7.86 -4.04
N PRO A 417 -10.93 7.15 -2.89
CA PRO A 417 -10.58 7.75 -1.60
C PRO A 417 -9.10 8.14 -1.50
N ASP A 418 -8.81 9.41 -1.22
CA ASP A 418 -7.49 9.95 -0.91
C ASP A 418 -7.30 10.08 0.61
N LYS A 419 -6.89 8.99 1.26
CA LYS A 419 -6.71 8.92 2.72
C LYS A 419 -5.69 9.92 3.26
N SER A 420 -4.76 10.38 2.44
CA SER A 420 -3.77 11.39 2.86
C SER A 420 -4.42 12.77 3.09
N GLY A 421 -5.51 13.04 2.37
CA GLY A 421 -6.32 14.25 2.50
C GLY A 421 -7.30 14.24 3.68
N TYR A 422 -7.53 13.10 4.33
CA TYR A 422 -8.53 13.00 5.39
C TYR A 422 -8.17 13.89 6.58
N ARG A 423 -9.16 14.57 7.17
CA ARG A 423 -8.97 15.45 8.33
C ARG A 423 -10.03 15.18 9.38
N LYS A 424 -9.65 15.43 10.64
CA LYS A 424 -10.53 15.32 11.81
C LYS A 424 -10.46 16.61 12.58
N TYR A 425 -11.61 17.11 12.97
CA TYR A 425 -11.74 18.37 13.69
C TYR A 425 -12.40 18.07 15.02
N GLY A 426 -11.62 18.19 16.10
CA GLY A 426 -12.19 18.27 17.44
C GLY A 426 -12.85 19.64 17.58
N ILE A 427 -14.15 19.65 17.83
CA ILE A 427 -14.95 20.85 18.05
C ILE A 427 -14.74 21.27 19.51
N LYS A 428 -14.47 22.57 19.71
CA LYS A 428 -14.14 23.12 21.05
C LYS A 428 -15.24 24.03 21.60
N THR A 429 -16.16 24.47 20.75
CA THR A 429 -16.83 25.76 20.94
C THR A 429 -18.28 25.65 21.39
N VAL A 430 -18.79 24.45 21.74
CA VAL A 430 -20.23 24.27 21.99
C VAL A 430 -20.50 23.36 23.19
N ASP A 431 -21.10 23.94 24.24
CA ASP A 431 -21.65 23.24 25.40
C ASP A 431 -23.06 22.68 25.14
N THR A 432 -23.74 23.16 24.09
CA THR A 432 -25.03 22.68 23.57
C THR A 432 -24.89 22.04 22.19
N PRO A 433 -25.75 21.08 21.78
CA PRO A 433 -25.68 20.48 20.45
C PRO A 433 -26.18 21.47 19.37
N ASP A 434 -25.30 22.36 18.91
CA ASP A 434 -25.56 23.22 17.77
C ASP A 434 -24.78 22.74 16.54
N ASP A 435 -25.48 22.00 15.66
CA ASP A 435 -24.95 21.50 14.40
C ASP A 435 -24.47 22.65 13.48
N TYR A 436 -25.04 23.85 13.63
CA TYR A 436 -24.65 25.04 12.88
C TYR A 436 -23.25 25.52 13.29
N ALA A 437 -23.06 25.81 14.58
CA ALA A 437 -21.80 26.32 15.10
C ALA A 437 -20.63 25.37 14.83
N CYS A 438 -20.89 24.07 14.93
CA CYS A 438 -19.90 23.03 14.64
C CYS A 438 -19.44 23.04 13.18
N MET A 439 -20.38 23.12 12.24
CA MET A 439 -20.07 23.17 10.81
C MET A 439 -19.35 24.46 10.45
N ALA A 440 -19.75 25.59 11.05
CA ALA A 440 -19.08 26.88 10.91
C ALA A 440 -17.63 26.81 11.38
N GLU A 441 -17.35 26.26 12.57
CA GLU A 441 -15.99 26.13 13.09
C GLU A 441 -15.10 25.32 12.12
N VAL A 442 -15.62 24.19 11.64
CA VAL A 442 -14.88 23.25 10.81
C VAL A 442 -14.58 23.83 9.43
N MET A 443 -15.57 24.44 8.79
CA MET A 443 -15.40 25.07 7.48
C MET A 443 -14.50 26.28 7.56
N LYS A 444 -14.62 27.14 8.59
CA LYS A 444 -13.69 28.27 8.82
C LYS A 444 -12.26 27.79 9.03
N ARG A 445 -12.05 26.67 9.73
CA ARG A 445 -10.70 26.10 9.93
C ARG A 445 -10.12 25.46 8.67
N ARG A 446 -10.96 24.86 7.81
CA ARG A 446 -10.51 24.24 6.54
C ARG A 446 -10.24 25.29 5.45
N TYR A 447 -11.12 26.28 5.33
CA TYR A 447 -11.17 27.20 4.20
C TYR A 447 -10.78 28.64 4.54
N GLY A 448 -10.68 29.02 5.83
CA GLY A 448 -10.37 30.38 6.25
C GLY A 448 -8.87 30.72 6.33
N LYS A 449 -7.98 29.92 5.73
CA LYS A 449 -6.52 30.14 5.79
C LYS A 449 -5.94 30.77 4.52
N GLY A 450 -6.77 31.33 3.65
CA GLY A 450 -6.32 31.94 2.39
C GLY A 450 -5.63 30.92 1.49
N GLU A 451 -4.40 31.21 1.03
CA GLU A 451 -3.67 30.35 0.11
C GLU A 451 -3.32 28.97 0.69
N GLU A 452 -3.14 28.83 2.00
CA GLU A 452 -2.90 27.52 2.62
C GLU A 452 -4.12 26.58 2.50
N SER A 453 -5.30 27.13 2.23
CA SER A 453 -6.51 26.33 2.01
C SER A 453 -6.59 25.73 0.60
N LYS A 454 -5.72 26.12 -0.34
CA LYS A 454 -5.65 25.53 -1.68
C LYS A 454 -4.90 24.18 -1.69
N PRO A 455 -5.22 23.27 -2.63
CA PRO A 455 -6.29 23.37 -3.61
C PRO A 455 -7.69 23.19 -2.98
N TYR A 456 -8.67 23.95 -3.50
CA TYR A 456 -10.07 23.77 -3.15
C TYR A 456 -10.66 22.51 -3.80
N PRO A 457 -11.76 21.94 -3.28
CA PRO A 457 -12.51 20.90 -3.97
C PRO A 457 -13.18 21.44 -5.23
N ASP A 458 -13.46 20.56 -6.19
CA ASP A 458 -14.39 20.82 -7.29
C ASP A 458 -15.85 20.68 -6.79
N LEU A 459 -16.08 19.79 -5.82
CA LEU A 459 -17.37 19.53 -5.20
C LEU A 459 -17.22 19.34 -3.68
N LEU A 460 -17.93 20.15 -2.91
CA LEU A 460 -18.12 19.98 -1.49
C LEU A 460 -19.43 19.23 -1.22
N MET A 461 -19.34 18.09 -0.53
CA MET A 461 -20.49 17.33 -0.06
C MET A 461 -20.69 17.50 1.44
N VAL A 462 -21.91 17.79 1.86
CA VAL A 462 -22.28 17.86 3.28
C VAL A 462 -23.24 16.71 3.59
N ASP A 463 -22.92 15.89 4.60
CA ASP A 463 -23.83 14.86 5.10
C ASP A 463 -24.95 15.53 5.91
N GLY A 464 -26.07 15.76 5.25
CA GLY A 464 -27.18 16.54 5.79
C GLY A 464 -28.16 16.97 4.71
N GLY A 465 -29.35 17.35 5.16
CA GLY A 465 -30.42 17.86 4.29
C GLY A 465 -30.22 19.34 3.95
N LYS A 466 -31.33 19.99 3.55
CA LYS A 466 -31.33 21.40 3.15
C LYS A 466 -30.80 22.35 4.24
N GLY A 467 -31.10 22.07 5.50
CA GLY A 467 -30.63 22.89 6.63
C GLY A 467 -29.12 22.97 6.64
N GLN A 468 -28.45 21.82 6.72
CA GLN A 468 -26.99 21.73 6.71
C GLN A 468 -26.37 22.32 5.45
N LEU A 469 -26.99 22.12 4.28
CA LEU A 469 -26.53 22.72 3.03
C LEU A 469 -26.55 24.26 3.06
N ASN A 470 -27.64 24.86 3.53
CA ASN A 470 -27.78 26.32 3.59
C ASN A 470 -26.75 26.94 4.55
N ILE A 471 -26.42 26.24 5.64
CA ILE A 471 -25.39 26.64 6.59
C ILE A 471 -24.02 26.68 5.91
N ALA A 472 -23.67 25.60 5.20
CA ALA A 472 -22.42 25.54 4.44
C ALA A 472 -22.31 26.68 3.42
N VAL A 473 -23.40 26.97 2.68
CA VAL A 473 -23.46 28.08 1.73
C VAL A 473 -23.23 29.42 2.42
N PHE A 474 -23.89 29.66 3.56
CA PHE A 474 -23.72 30.89 4.33
C PHE A 474 -22.27 31.09 4.78
N ILE A 475 -21.61 30.06 5.31
CA ILE A 475 -20.21 30.13 5.76
C ILE A 475 -19.26 30.37 4.58
N LEU A 476 -19.49 29.71 3.43
CA LEU A 476 -18.68 29.95 2.24
C LEU A 476 -18.82 31.37 1.72
N ASN A 477 -20.01 31.96 1.83
CA ASN A 477 -20.22 33.38 1.51
C ASN A 477 -19.44 34.29 2.47
N GLU A 478 -19.48 34.05 3.78
CA GLU A 478 -18.69 34.82 4.77
C GLU A 478 -17.18 34.76 4.49
N LEU A 479 -16.70 33.62 3.99
CA LEU A 479 -15.29 33.41 3.67
C LEU A 479 -14.88 33.98 2.29
N GLY A 480 -15.82 34.57 1.54
CA GLY A 480 -15.56 35.07 0.18
C GLY A 480 -15.29 33.95 -0.84
N LEU A 481 -15.76 32.73 -0.57
CA LEU A 481 -15.56 31.54 -1.42
C LEU A 481 -16.82 31.15 -2.21
N SER A 482 -17.83 32.02 -2.21
CA SER A 482 -19.04 31.81 -2.98
C SER A 482 -18.74 31.63 -4.46
N GLY A 483 -19.27 30.56 -5.07
CA GLY A 483 -19.11 30.30 -6.50
C GLY A 483 -17.71 29.83 -6.94
N ILE A 484 -16.74 29.69 -6.03
CA ILE A 484 -15.41 29.15 -6.35
C ILE A 484 -15.48 27.63 -6.63
N PHE A 485 -16.35 26.92 -5.93
CA PHE A 485 -16.63 25.50 -6.14
C PHE A 485 -18.07 25.15 -5.79
N ASP A 486 -18.57 24.04 -6.33
CA ASP A 486 -19.95 23.61 -6.10
C ASP A 486 -20.12 22.95 -4.73
N VAL A 487 -21.31 23.09 -4.14
CA VAL A 487 -21.68 22.46 -2.87
C VAL A 487 -23.02 21.72 -2.99
N VAL A 488 -23.11 20.53 -2.41
CA VAL A 488 -24.33 19.71 -2.37
C VAL A 488 -24.53 19.09 -0.99
N GLY A 489 -25.79 18.93 -0.60
CA GLY A 489 -26.19 18.17 0.58
C GLY A 489 -26.63 16.77 0.20
N ILE A 490 -26.24 15.75 0.95
CA ILE A 490 -26.76 14.38 0.82
C ILE A 490 -27.48 13.99 2.10
N ALA A 491 -28.77 13.69 2.00
CA ALA A 491 -29.56 13.18 3.12
C ALA A 491 -29.84 11.69 2.92
N LYS A 492 -29.72 10.92 4.01
CA LYS A 492 -30.13 9.52 4.03
C LYS A 492 -31.64 9.42 3.82
N LYS A 493 -32.08 8.39 3.10
CA LYS A 493 -33.48 8.05 2.94
C LYS A 493 -34.16 7.98 4.31
N ASP A 494 -35.34 8.57 4.40
CA ASP A 494 -36.19 8.47 5.56
C ASP A 494 -37.29 7.42 5.32
N ASP A 495 -37.11 6.23 5.91
CA ASP A 495 -38.09 5.14 5.81
C ASP A 495 -39.45 5.55 6.41
N LYS A 496 -39.50 6.51 7.36
CA LYS A 496 -40.77 7.02 7.92
C LYS A 496 -41.55 7.91 6.95
N ARG A 497 -40.88 8.45 5.95
CA ARG A 497 -41.47 9.28 4.88
C ARG A 497 -41.68 8.50 3.59
N ASN A 498 -41.62 7.17 3.64
CA ASN A 498 -41.68 6.27 2.48
C ASN A 498 -40.64 6.62 1.39
N GLU A 499 -39.46 7.09 1.79
CA GLU A 499 -38.39 7.39 0.85
C GLU A 499 -37.63 6.12 0.47
N THR A 500 -37.56 5.83 -0.83
CA THR A 500 -36.89 4.65 -1.35
C THR A 500 -35.39 4.84 -1.53
N GLU A 501 -34.94 6.08 -1.69
CA GLU A 501 -33.57 6.44 -2.07
C GLU A 501 -33.06 7.68 -1.31
N ASP A 502 -31.75 7.81 -1.19
CA ASP A 502 -31.11 8.98 -0.59
C ASP A 502 -31.30 10.22 -1.47
N LYS A 503 -31.40 11.39 -0.85
CA LYS A 503 -31.74 12.66 -1.53
C LYS A 503 -30.53 13.57 -1.64
N ILE A 504 -30.31 14.12 -2.84
CA ILE A 504 -29.30 15.16 -3.09
C ILE A 504 -29.97 16.52 -3.18
N TYR A 505 -29.46 17.49 -2.43
CA TYR A 505 -29.90 18.88 -2.43
C TYR A 505 -28.83 19.78 -3.03
N LYS A 506 -29.26 20.79 -3.80
CA LYS A 506 -28.40 21.82 -4.38
C LYS A 506 -28.85 23.21 -3.88
N PRO A 507 -27.93 24.16 -3.64
CA PRO A 507 -28.28 25.52 -3.25
C PRO A 507 -29.26 26.15 -4.24
N GLY A 508 -30.21 26.93 -3.71
CA GLY A 508 -31.24 27.61 -4.52
C GLY A 508 -32.32 26.71 -5.12
N ARG A 509 -32.32 25.40 -4.83
CA ARG A 509 -33.34 24.45 -5.34
C ARG A 509 -34.18 23.86 -4.21
N THR A 510 -35.50 24.00 -4.33
CA THR A 510 -36.45 23.47 -3.33
C THR A 510 -36.56 21.94 -3.40
N ASN A 511 -36.60 21.33 -4.59
CA ASN A 511 -36.78 19.88 -4.71
C ASN A 511 -35.42 19.16 -4.82
N PRO A 512 -35.27 17.97 -4.21
CA PRO A 512 -34.06 17.17 -4.37
C PRO A 512 -33.85 16.76 -5.83
N ILE A 513 -32.60 16.47 -6.17
CA ILE A 513 -32.23 15.93 -7.48
C ILE A 513 -32.59 14.45 -7.47
N ILE A 514 -33.58 14.08 -8.29
CA ILE A 514 -33.96 12.69 -8.55
C ILE A 514 -32.90 12.09 -9.48
N PHE A 515 -32.53 10.82 -9.35
CA PHE A 515 -31.55 10.16 -10.26
C PHE A 515 -32.21 9.22 -11.26
N GLY A 516 -33.39 8.67 -10.97
CA GLY A 516 -34.14 7.84 -11.92
C GLY A 516 -33.32 6.63 -12.37
N ARG A 517 -33.10 6.49 -13.68
CA ARG A 517 -32.30 5.38 -14.25
C ARG A 517 -30.79 5.50 -13.94
N GLU A 518 -30.31 6.65 -13.47
CA GLU A 518 -28.91 6.92 -13.14
C GLU A 518 -28.58 6.63 -11.67
N GLY A 519 -29.15 5.55 -11.11
CA GLY A 519 -28.93 5.15 -9.71
C GLY A 519 -27.47 4.82 -9.39
N ASP A 520 -26.67 4.48 -10.40
CA ASP A 520 -25.23 4.28 -10.28
C ASP A 520 -24.48 5.53 -9.81
N LEU A 521 -24.91 6.73 -10.24
CA LEU A 521 -24.34 8.00 -9.78
C LEU A 521 -24.65 8.25 -8.30
N LEU A 522 -25.88 7.94 -7.87
CA LEU A 522 -26.28 8.06 -6.48
C LEU A 522 -25.48 7.13 -5.58
N LEU A 523 -25.25 5.88 -6.01
CA LEU A 523 -24.41 4.92 -5.28
C LEU A 523 -22.99 5.45 -5.02
N VAL A 524 -22.42 6.22 -5.95
CA VAL A 524 -21.09 6.84 -5.78
C VAL A 524 -21.13 7.91 -4.71
N LEU A 525 -22.10 8.82 -4.77
CA LEU A 525 -22.28 9.87 -3.76
C LEU A 525 -22.56 9.27 -2.36
N GLN A 526 -23.34 8.19 -2.30
CA GLN A 526 -23.57 7.43 -1.08
C GLN A 526 -22.30 6.81 -0.52
N ARG A 527 -21.43 6.24 -1.38
CA ARG A 527 -20.13 5.69 -0.95
C ARG A 527 -19.24 6.76 -0.32
N ILE A 528 -19.23 7.98 -0.89
CA ILE A 528 -18.47 9.11 -0.34
C ILE A 528 -18.99 9.47 1.05
N ARG A 529 -20.31 9.64 1.20
CA ARG A 529 -20.94 9.90 2.51
C ARG A 529 -20.65 8.79 3.51
N ASN A 530 -20.86 7.53 3.13
CA ASN A 530 -20.66 6.39 4.02
C ASN A 530 -19.21 6.27 4.49
N GLU A 531 -18.24 6.65 3.65
CA GLU A 531 -16.83 6.72 4.04
C GLU A 531 -16.56 7.85 5.04
N ALA A 532 -17.20 9.02 4.86
CA ALA A 532 -17.16 10.12 5.82
C ALA A 532 -17.70 9.67 7.20
N HIS A 533 -18.88 9.05 7.18
CA HIS A 533 -19.54 8.52 8.36
C HIS A 533 -18.71 7.44 9.07
N ARG A 534 -18.16 6.47 8.31
CA ARG A 534 -17.26 5.43 8.84
C ARG A 534 -16.02 6.05 9.50
N PHE A 535 -15.47 7.10 8.90
CA PHE A 535 -14.28 7.78 9.41
C PHE A 535 -14.57 8.55 10.71
N ALA A 536 -15.75 9.17 10.82
CA ALA A 536 -16.25 9.81 12.04
C ALA A 536 -16.47 8.80 13.17
N ILE A 537 -17.25 7.73 12.94
CA ILE A 537 -17.54 6.70 13.96
C ILE A 537 -16.26 6.08 14.53
N THR A 538 -15.31 5.72 13.65
CA THR A 538 -14.04 5.11 14.07
C THR A 538 -13.28 6.03 15.04
N PHE A 539 -13.45 7.35 14.91
CA PHE A 539 -12.83 8.32 15.80
C PHE A 539 -13.61 8.52 17.10
N HIS A 540 -14.95 8.65 17.05
CA HIS A 540 -15.77 8.74 18.26
C HIS A 540 -15.52 7.55 19.17
N ARG A 541 -15.44 6.34 18.62
CA ARG A 541 -15.11 5.14 19.40
C ARG A 541 -13.76 5.26 20.13
N LYS A 542 -12.71 5.70 19.43
CA LYS A 542 -11.37 5.88 20.03
C LYS A 542 -11.34 6.99 21.08
N ARG A 543 -12.05 8.10 20.86
CA ARG A 543 -12.11 9.23 21.80
C ARG A 543 -12.93 8.88 23.03
N ARG A 544 -14.11 8.27 22.87
CA ARG A 544 -14.93 7.76 23.99
C ARG A 544 -14.17 6.74 24.84
N GLN A 545 -13.48 5.78 24.21
CA GLN A 545 -12.61 4.84 24.93
C GLN A 545 -11.54 5.57 25.75
N LYS A 546 -10.93 6.64 25.22
CA LYS A 546 -9.91 7.41 25.93
C LYS A 546 -10.48 8.31 27.04
N THR A 547 -11.66 8.90 26.85
CA THR A 547 -12.31 9.79 27.83
C THR A 547 -12.95 8.99 28.96
N ALA A 548 -13.71 7.93 28.65
CA ALA A 548 -14.25 7.00 29.66
C ALA A 548 -13.12 6.42 30.51
N PHE A 549 -12.02 6.03 29.85
CA PHE A 549 -10.82 5.56 30.53
C PHE A 549 -10.21 6.56 31.50
N ARG A 550 -10.23 7.86 31.17
CA ARG A 550 -9.74 8.89 32.08
C ARG A 550 -10.68 9.04 33.26
N SER A 551 -11.98 9.23 33.00
CA SER A 551 -12.99 9.46 34.04
C SER A 551 -13.05 8.32 35.09
N GLU A 552 -13.08 7.05 34.68
CA GLU A 552 -13.18 5.93 35.64
C GLU A 552 -11.90 5.70 36.44
N LEU A 553 -10.73 6.07 35.90
CA LEU A 553 -9.45 5.95 36.60
C LEU A 553 -9.05 7.24 37.34
N ASP A 554 -9.74 8.37 37.08
CA ASP A 554 -9.55 9.64 37.78
C ASP A 554 -9.94 9.53 39.26
N ASP A 555 -10.95 8.71 39.56
CA ASP A 555 -11.44 8.47 40.91
C ASP A 555 -10.69 7.37 41.68
N VAL A 556 -9.68 6.74 41.08
CA VAL A 556 -8.93 5.66 41.74
C VAL A 556 -7.75 6.24 42.54
N PRO A 557 -7.72 6.05 43.88
CA PRO A 557 -6.63 6.53 44.72
C PRO A 557 -5.27 5.97 44.28
N GLY A 558 -4.25 6.83 44.22
CA GLY A 558 -2.89 6.42 43.83
C GLY A 558 -2.63 6.30 42.32
N ILE A 559 -3.59 6.65 41.46
CA ILE A 559 -3.38 6.67 40.00
C ILE A 559 -3.19 8.10 39.47
N GLY A 560 -1.93 8.49 39.28
CA GLY A 560 -1.56 9.72 38.58
C GLY A 560 -1.58 9.57 37.04
N LYS A 561 -1.45 10.71 36.34
CA LYS A 561 -1.48 10.81 34.87
C LYS A 561 -0.54 9.84 34.13
N LYS A 562 0.68 9.63 34.65
CA LYS A 562 1.68 8.71 34.06
C LYS A 562 1.24 7.24 34.11
N ARG A 563 0.63 6.80 35.22
CA ARG A 563 0.13 5.42 35.39
C ARG A 563 -1.07 5.16 34.48
N LYS A 564 -1.94 6.16 34.29
CA LYS A 564 -3.08 6.11 33.34
C LYS A 564 -2.62 5.91 31.90
N GLU A 565 -1.63 6.69 31.46
CA GLU A 565 -1.11 6.58 30.09
C GLU A 565 -0.45 5.22 29.84
N ALA A 566 0.26 4.66 30.83
CA ALA A 566 0.82 3.31 30.75
C ALA A 566 -0.27 2.23 30.61
N LEU A 567 -1.31 2.29 31.45
CA LEU A 567 -2.47 1.40 31.38
C LEU A 567 -3.19 1.49 30.02
N LEU A 568 -3.42 2.70 29.49
CA LEU A 568 -4.09 2.89 28.21
C LEU A 568 -3.25 2.35 27.04
N LYS A 569 -1.94 2.59 27.08
CA LYS A 569 -1.03 2.15 26.03
C LYS A 569 -0.90 0.63 25.98
N HIS A 570 -0.93 -0.02 27.14
CA HIS A 570 -0.78 -1.47 27.25
C HIS A 570 -2.09 -2.21 26.95
N PHE A 571 -3.19 -1.82 27.59
CA PHE A 571 -4.46 -2.56 27.50
C PHE A 571 -5.41 -2.01 26.43
N GLY A 572 -5.21 -0.79 25.93
CA GLY A 572 -5.95 -0.24 24.77
C GLY A 572 -7.42 0.11 25.04
N GLY A 573 -7.92 -0.02 26.27
CA GLY A 573 -9.28 0.36 26.68
C GLY A 573 -9.65 -0.19 28.06
N LEU A 574 -10.73 0.34 28.66
CA LEU A 574 -11.22 -0.05 29.99
C LEU A 574 -11.67 -1.52 30.07
N GLU A 575 -12.33 -2.03 29.05
CA GLU A 575 -12.81 -3.43 29.02
C GLU A 575 -11.66 -4.43 29.18
N ASN A 576 -10.52 -4.14 28.54
CA ASN A 576 -9.33 -4.99 28.64
C ASN A 576 -8.66 -4.89 30.03
N ILE A 577 -8.77 -3.74 30.71
CA ILE A 577 -8.30 -3.59 32.10
C ILE A 577 -9.22 -4.31 33.08
N ARG A 578 -10.55 -4.23 32.86
CA ARG A 578 -11.53 -5.01 33.61
C ARG A 578 -11.26 -6.51 33.48
N ALA A 579 -10.87 -6.96 32.29
CA ALA A 579 -10.52 -8.36 32.04
C ALA A 579 -9.14 -8.78 32.55
N ALA A 580 -8.16 -7.85 32.63
CA ALA A 580 -6.79 -8.15 33.02
C ALA A 580 -6.67 -8.71 34.45
N THR A 581 -5.75 -9.63 34.75
CA THR A 581 -5.53 -10.12 36.12
C THR A 581 -4.74 -9.11 36.98
N LEU A 582 -4.72 -9.28 38.31
CA LEU A 582 -3.89 -8.43 39.20
C LEU A 582 -2.41 -8.51 38.81
N GLU A 583 -1.93 -9.72 38.49
CA GLU A 583 -0.56 -9.95 38.02
C GLU A 583 -0.27 -9.19 36.71
N GLU A 584 -1.21 -9.18 35.75
CA GLU A 584 -1.07 -8.45 34.50
C GLU A 584 -1.01 -6.93 34.71
N LEU A 585 -1.78 -6.39 35.66
CA LEU A 585 -1.73 -4.97 36.02
C LEU A 585 -0.39 -4.59 36.67
N ASN A 586 0.16 -5.46 37.52
CA ASN A 586 1.44 -5.25 38.21
C ASN A 586 2.66 -5.32 37.28
N THR A 587 2.53 -5.88 36.07
CA THR A 587 3.62 -5.87 35.09
C THR A 587 3.98 -4.46 34.61
N LEU A 588 3.11 -3.47 34.84
CA LEU A 588 3.34 -2.11 34.42
C LEU A 588 4.17 -1.33 35.44
N PRO A 589 5.21 -0.60 34.99
CA PRO A 589 6.09 0.13 35.88
C PRO A 589 5.31 1.19 36.67
N GLY A 590 5.41 1.09 38.00
CA GLY A 590 4.75 1.99 38.93
C GLY A 590 3.33 1.57 39.34
N ILE A 591 2.84 0.41 38.94
CA ILE A 591 1.59 -0.17 39.48
C ILE A 591 1.95 -1.20 40.55
N THR A 592 1.70 -0.86 41.82
CA THR A 592 1.89 -1.75 42.96
C THR A 592 0.65 -2.60 43.20
N ASP A 593 0.77 -3.69 43.96
CA ASP A 593 -0.35 -4.57 44.33
C ASP A 593 -1.54 -3.79 44.91
N THR A 594 -1.24 -2.78 45.73
CA THR A 594 -2.22 -1.87 46.33
C THR A 594 -3.01 -1.10 45.27
N VAL A 595 -2.32 -0.57 44.24
CA VAL A 595 -2.95 0.18 43.15
C VAL A 595 -3.73 -0.77 42.22
N SER A 596 -3.20 -1.95 41.91
CA SER A 596 -3.92 -2.97 41.12
C SER A 596 -5.20 -3.44 41.80
N ALA A 597 -5.18 -3.62 43.12
CA ALA A 597 -6.37 -3.94 43.91
C ALA A 597 -7.40 -2.80 43.87
N SER A 598 -6.97 -1.54 44.01
CA SER A 598 -7.86 -0.37 43.90
C SER A 598 -8.49 -0.25 42.51
N ILE A 599 -7.74 -0.50 41.43
CA ILE A 599 -8.27 -0.54 40.05
C ILE A 599 -9.36 -1.60 39.94
N LYS A 600 -9.08 -2.82 40.41
CA LYS A 600 -10.02 -3.95 40.32
C LYS A 600 -11.26 -3.78 41.16
N SER A 601 -11.12 -3.20 42.35
CA SER A 601 -12.25 -2.90 43.24
C SER A 601 -13.19 -1.89 42.59
N ARG A 602 -12.64 -0.80 42.03
CA ARG A 602 -13.45 0.29 41.47
C ARG A 602 -14.10 -0.08 40.14
N LEU A 603 -13.43 -0.87 39.29
CA LEU A 603 -13.97 -1.29 37.99
C LEU A 603 -14.86 -2.54 38.04
N LYS A 604 -15.09 -3.12 39.23
CA LYS A 604 -16.03 -4.23 39.47
C LYS A 604 -17.45 -3.75 39.84
N GLN A 605 -17.58 -2.51 40.33
CA GLN A 605 -18.85 -1.79 40.43
C GLN A 605 -19.24 -1.27 39.04
#